data_AF-A0AAT9HVY0-F1
#
_entry.id   AF-A0AAT9HVY0-F1
#
_cell.length_a   1.000
_cell.length_b   1.000
_cell.length_c   1.000
_cell.angle_alpha   90.00
_cell.angle_beta   90.00
_cell.angle_gamma   90.00
#
_symmetry.space_group_name_H-M   'P 1'
#
loop_
_entity.id
_entity.type
_entity.pdbx_description
1 polymer ?
#
loop_
_entity_poly.entity_id
_entity_poly.type
_entity_poly.pdbx_seq_one_letter_code
_entity_poly.pdbx_strand_id
1 'polypeptide(L)'
;MAEDPLLRPMYPEEDLGPAEERLVLFLMQYWGGPTTYSDNRGHPRLRMRHVPFKVDRAAHDAWLKHMRDAVDELGLSEEHEATLWKYLTYAAASMINSPD
;
A
#
# COMPACT_ATOMS: atom_id res chain seq x y z
N MET A 1 -3.24 10.97 2.69
CA MET A 1 -3.65 10.36 1.39
C MET A 1 -4.84 11.06 0.76
N ALA A 2 -6.00 11.18 1.43
CA ALA A 2 -7.21 11.78 0.85
C ALA A 2 -7.02 13.26 0.41
N GLU A 3 -6.13 13.98 1.08
CA GLU A 3 -5.79 15.38 0.80
C GLU A 3 -4.44 15.53 0.08
N ASP A 4 -3.76 14.42 -0.25
CA ASP A 4 -2.47 14.47 -0.94
C ASP A 4 -2.69 14.80 -2.42
N PRO A 5 -2.19 15.94 -2.94
CA PRO A 5 -2.48 16.36 -4.31
C PRO A 5 -1.85 15.45 -5.37
N LEU A 6 -0.82 14.66 -5.01
CA LEU A 6 -0.17 13.72 -5.91
C LEU A 6 -0.88 12.37 -5.93
N LEU A 7 -1.29 11.88 -4.76
CA LEU A 7 -1.89 10.55 -4.63
C LEU A 7 -3.41 10.56 -4.82
N ARG A 8 -4.13 11.58 -4.33
CA ARG A 8 -5.60 11.63 -4.41
C ARG A 8 -6.15 11.44 -5.83
N PRO A 9 -5.56 12.01 -6.90
CA PRO A 9 -6.01 11.77 -8.27
C PRO A 9 -5.83 10.31 -8.75
N MET A 10 -4.96 9.53 -8.11
CA MET A 10 -4.72 8.12 -8.44
C MET A 10 -5.81 7.18 -7.88
N TYR A 11 -6.64 7.67 -6.95
CA TYR A 11 -7.79 6.96 -6.40
C TYR A 11 -9.07 7.52 -7.04
N PRO A 12 -9.57 6.91 -8.14
CA PRO A 12 -10.69 7.48 -8.90
C PRO A 12 -12.03 7.41 -8.15
N GLU A 13 -12.13 6.54 -7.14
CA GLU A 13 -13.31 6.44 -6.28
C GLU A 13 -13.38 7.70 -5.38
N GLU A 14 -14.57 8.30 -5.25
CA GLU A 14 -14.79 9.39 -4.29
C GLU A 14 -14.67 8.88 -2.85
N ASP A 15 -15.22 7.69 -2.62
CA ASP A 15 -15.10 6.91 -1.40
C ASP A 15 -13.82 6.06 -1.46
N LEU A 16 -12.92 6.27 -0.50
CA LEU A 16 -11.67 5.52 -0.38
C LEU A 16 -11.82 4.24 0.45
N GLY A 17 -12.96 4.03 1.12
CA GLY A 17 -13.20 2.89 1.98
C GLY A 17 -12.94 1.53 1.32
N PRO A 18 -13.42 1.28 0.09
CA PRO A 18 -13.13 0.03 -0.61
C PRO A 18 -11.64 -0.15 -0.94
N ALA A 19 -10.89 0.92 -1.20
CA ALA A 19 -9.44 0.84 -1.42
C ALA A 19 -8.68 0.54 -0.12
N GLU A 20 -9.09 1.17 0.99
CA GLU A 20 -8.57 0.90 2.33
C GLU A 20 -8.81 -0.55 2.74
N GLU A 21 -10.04 -1.06 2.61
CA GLU A 21 -10.39 -2.44 2.95
C GLU A 21 -9.52 -3.45 2.18
N ARG A 22 -9.30 -3.22 0.88
CA ARG A 22 -8.45 -4.08 0.06
C ARG A 22 -7.00 -4.12 0.57
N LEU A 23 -6.47 -2.99 1.05
CA LEU A 23 -5.13 -2.93 1.64
C LEU A 23 -5.08 -3.66 2.98
N VAL A 24 -6.06 -3.42 3.85
CA VAL A 24 -6.18 -4.08 5.16
C VAL A 24 -6.23 -5.59 5.01
N LEU A 25 -7.15 -6.10 4.19
CA LEU A 25 -7.30 -7.54 3.95
C LEU A 25 -6.03 -8.14 3.34
N PHE A 26 -5.38 -7.41 2.43
CA PHE A 26 -4.12 -7.85 1.84
C PHE A 26 -3.01 -7.99 2.89
N LEU A 27 -2.80 -6.97 3.73
CA LEU A 27 -1.76 -6.98 4.76
C LEU A 27 -2.03 -8.03 5.84
N MET A 28 -3.29 -8.18 6.26
CA MET A 28 -3.70 -9.26 7.17
C MET A 28 -3.30 -10.62 6.61
N GLN A 29 -3.67 -10.91 5.36
CA GLN A 29 -3.32 -12.17 4.72
C GLN A 29 -1.79 -12.32 4.56
N TYR A 30 -1.09 -11.27 4.14
CA TYR A 30 0.35 -11.30 3.89
C TYR A 30 1.13 -11.71 5.14
N TRP A 31 0.73 -11.23 6.31
CA TRP A 31 1.37 -11.54 7.59
C TRP A 31 0.82 -12.81 8.27
N GLY A 32 0.12 -13.67 7.54
CA GLY A 32 -0.33 -14.99 8.03
C GLY A 32 -1.71 -15.00 8.70
N GLY A 33 -2.48 -13.92 8.58
CA GLY A 33 -3.88 -13.87 8.97
C GLY A 33 -4.81 -14.60 7.98
N PRO A 34 -6.13 -14.33 8.06
CA PRO A 34 -7.13 -14.95 7.18
C PRO A 34 -6.88 -14.75 5.68
N THR A 35 -7.32 -15.69 4.86
CA THR A 35 -7.20 -15.66 3.38
C THR A 35 -8.23 -14.79 2.67
N THR A 36 -8.99 -13.98 3.41
CA THR A 36 -10.15 -13.22 2.93
C THR A 36 -9.85 -12.37 1.70
N TYR A 37 -8.66 -11.78 1.59
CA TYR A 37 -8.27 -11.04 0.38
C TYR A 37 -8.30 -11.95 -0.85
N SER A 38 -7.67 -13.11 -0.78
CA SER A 38 -7.58 -14.05 -1.92
C SER A 38 -8.91 -14.75 -2.18
N ASP A 39 -9.71 -15.01 -1.15
CA ASP A 39 -11.04 -15.58 -1.33
C ASP A 39 -11.96 -14.62 -2.10
N ASN A 40 -11.85 -13.32 -1.85
CA ASN A 40 -12.65 -12.29 -2.52
C ASN A 40 -12.07 -11.81 -3.85
N ARG A 41 -10.74 -11.82 -4.01
CA ARG A 41 -10.04 -11.15 -5.14
C ARG A 41 -9.16 -12.08 -5.96
N GLY A 42 -8.98 -13.32 -5.54
CA GLY A 42 -7.98 -14.23 -6.10
C GLY A 42 -6.55 -13.76 -5.85
N HIS A 43 -5.60 -14.42 -6.53
CA HIS A 43 -4.17 -14.20 -6.33
C HIS A 43 -3.75 -12.71 -6.35
N PRO A 44 -2.92 -12.22 -5.41
CA PRO A 44 -2.55 -10.79 -5.27
C PRO A 44 -2.08 -10.08 -6.53
N ARG A 45 -1.19 -10.69 -7.31
CA ARG A 45 -0.68 -10.15 -8.60
C ARG A 45 -0.45 -8.63 -8.53
N LEU A 46 0.21 -8.15 -7.47
CA LEU A 46 0.23 -6.74 -7.09
C LEU A 46 0.69 -5.84 -8.25
N ARG A 47 1.83 -6.16 -8.88
CA ARG A 47 2.32 -5.39 -10.03
C ARG A 47 1.27 -5.24 -11.13
N MET A 48 0.61 -6.33 -11.51
CA MET A 48 -0.45 -6.32 -12.53
C MET A 48 -1.61 -5.40 -12.14
N ARG A 49 -1.99 -5.38 -10.85
CA ARG A 49 -3.05 -4.49 -10.33
C ARG A 49 -2.63 -3.02 -10.24
N HIS A 50 -1.33 -2.74 -10.22
CA HIS A 50 -0.78 -1.38 -10.19
C HIS A 50 -0.45 -0.82 -11.59
N VAL A 51 -0.38 -1.66 -12.64
CA VAL A 51 -0.15 -1.23 -14.04
C VAL A 51 -1.08 -0.10 -14.52
N PRO A 52 -2.39 -0.06 -14.16
CA PRO A 52 -3.27 1.01 -14.62
C PRO A 52 -2.92 2.41 -14.10
N PHE A 53 -2.07 2.54 -13.09
CA PHE A 53 -1.69 3.81 -12.48
C PHE A 53 -0.27 4.20 -12.86
N LYS A 54 -0.02 5.50 -13.05
CA LYS A 54 1.33 6.03 -13.21
C LYS A 54 2.02 6.06 -11.84
N VAL A 55 2.81 5.05 -11.52
CA VAL A 55 3.59 5.00 -10.28
C VAL A 55 5.04 5.35 -10.62
N ASP A 56 5.37 6.64 -10.51
CA ASP A 56 6.73 7.19 -10.60
C ASP A 56 7.38 7.32 -9.21
N ARG A 57 8.63 7.82 -9.13
CA ARG A 57 9.33 8.02 -7.85
C ARG A 57 8.57 8.94 -6.91
N ALA A 58 7.98 10.02 -7.43
CA ALA A 58 7.26 10.98 -6.60
C ALA A 58 6.05 10.34 -5.93
N ALA A 59 5.26 9.56 -6.68
CA ALA A 59 4.11 8.84 -6.13
C ALA A 59 4.54 7.78 -5.10
N HIS A 60 5.63 7.06 -5.38
CA HIS A 60 6.23 6.12 -4.44
C HIS A 60 6.61 6.78 -3.11
N ASP A 61 7.34 7.91 -3.17
CA ASP A 61 7.84 8.60 -1.99
C ASP A 61 6.70 9.23 -1.19
N ALA A 62 5.70 9.80 -1.87
CA ALA A 62 4.49 10.30 -1.22
C ALA A 62 3.74 9.17 -0.50
N TRP A 63 3.59 7.99 -1.12
CA TRP A 63 2.92 6.86 -0.48
C TRP A 63 3.68 6.38 0.75
N LEU A 64 5.01 6.27 0.67
CA LEU A 64 5.84 5.89 1.81
C LEU A 64 5.77 6.89 2.95
N LYS A 65 5.63 8.19 2.67
CA LYS A 65 5.43 9.19 3.71
C LYS A 65 4.18 8.89 4.55
N HIS A 66 3.02 8.70 3.90
CA HIS A 66 1.78 8.36 4.63
C HIS A 66 1.88 7.03 5.37
N MET A 67 2.58 6.04 4.80
CA MET A 67 2.80 4.76 5.47
C MET A 67 3.75 4.88 6.66
N ARG A 68 4.75 5.78 6.62
CA ARG A 68 5.64 6.01 7.75
C ARG A 68 4.85 6.56 8.94
N ASP A 69 4.05 7.60 8.70
CA ASP A 69 3.18 8.21 9.71
C ASP A 69 2.24 7.14 10.29
N ALA A 70 1.61 6.32 9.44
CA ALA A 70 0.71 5.25 9.88
C ALA A 70 1.41 4.15 10.71
N VAL A 71 2.65 3.77 10.38
CA VAL A 71 3.40 2.77 11.16
C VAL A 71 3.87 3.36 12.49
N ASP A 72 4.27 4.64 12.53
CA ASP A 72 4.67 5.33 13.76
C ASP A 72 3.50 5.36 14.77
N GLU A 73 2.28 5.62 14.30
CA GLU A 73 1.07 5.65 15.14
C GLU A 73 0.73 4.30 15.81
N LEU A 74 1.23 3.18 15.28
CA LEU A 74 0.98 1.86 15.86
C LEU A 74 1.73 1.61 17.17
N GLY A 75 2.80 2.36 17.47
CA GLY A 75 3.59 2.20 18.69
C GLY A 75 4.17 0.79 18.88
N LEU A 76 4.62 0.17 17.78
CA LEU A 76 5.18 -1.19 17.79
C LEU A 76 6.53 -1.24 18.51
N SER A 77 6.97 -2.45 18.88
CA SER A 77 8.37 -2.67 19.25
C SER A 77 9.28 -2.42 18.04
N GLU A 78 10.52 -2.02 18.30
CA GLU A 78 11.52 -1.73 17.26
C GLU A 78 11.67 -2.88 16.25
N GLU A 79 11.66 -4.13 16.73
CA GLU A 79 11.75 -5.32 15.87
C GLU A 79 10.57 -5.46 14.91
N HIS A 80 9.33 -5.30 15.41
CA HIS A 80 8.13 -5.41 14.60
C HIS A 80 7.99 -4.23 13.63
N GLU A 81 8.31 -3.03 14.09
CA GLU A 81 8.32 -1.83 13.26
C GLU A 81 9.30 -1.98 12.10
N ALA A 82 10.55 -2.37 12.39
CA ALA A 82 11.57 -2.58 11.37
C ALA A 82 11.18 -3.66 10.36
N THR A 83 10.54 -4.75 10.83
CA THR A 83 10.05 -5.83 9.96
C THR A 83 8.97 -5.35 9.02
N LEU A 84 7.95 -4.65 9.54
CA LEU A 84 6.87 -4.10 8.74
C LEU A 84 7.37 -3.04 7.75
N TRP A 85 8.19 -2.11 8.22
CA TRP A 85 8.72 -1.02 7.39
C TRP A 85 9.62 -1.53 6.27
N LYS A 86 10.46 -2.52 6.54
CA LYS A 86 11.29 -3.19 5.51
C LYS A 86 10.43 -3.82 4.41
N TYR A 87 9.32 -4.44 4.78
CA TYR A 87 8.40 -4.99 3.79
C TYR A 87 7.74 -3.89 2.96
N LEU A 88 7.16 -2.88 3.61
CA LEU A 88 6.43 -1.79 2.92
C LEU A 88 7.33 -1.05 1.93
N THR A 89 8.57 -0.73 2.32
CA THR A 89 9.56 -0.07 1.46
C THR A 89 9.95 -0.93 0.26
N TYR A 90 10.22 -2.22 0.46
CA TYR A 90 10.51 -3.14 -0.64
C TYR A 90 9.31 -3.33 -1.59
N ALA A 91 8.11 -3.47 -1.04
CA ALA A 91 6.88 -3.65 -1.81
C ALA A 91 6.56 -2.41 -2.63
N ALA A 92 6.65 -1.21 -2.05
CA ALA A 92 6.43 0.05 -2.74
C ALA A 92 7.42 0.23 -3.90
N ALA A 93 8.71 0.01 -3.66
CA ALA A 93 9.73 0.09 -4.71
C ALA A 93 9.45 -0.88 -5.87
N SER A 94 8.89 -2.06 -5.57
CA SER A 94 8.49 -3.05 -6.56
C SER A 94 7.25 -2.64 -7.36
N MET A 95 6.49 -1.62 -6.96
CA MET A 95 5.30 -1.13 -7.68
C MET A 95 5.61 -0.02 -8.68
N ILE A 96 6.78 0.63 -8.61
CA ILE A 96 7.20 1.64 -9.59
C ILE A 96 7.16 1.05 -10.99
N ASN A 97 6.45 1.73 -11.89
CA ASN A 97 6.15 1.26 -13.24
C ASN A 97 6.29 2.34 -14.32
N SER A 98 6.62 3.57 -13.94
CA SER A 98 6.73 4.73 -14.82
C SER A 98 8.07 5.45 -14.58
N PRO A 99 8.69 6.04 -15.62
CA PRO A 99 9.86 6.88 -15.44
C PRO A 99 9.51 8.18 -14.72
N ASP A 100 10.54 8.84 -14.19
CA ASP A 100 10.45 10.17 -13.58
C ASP A 100 10.11 11.27 -14.60
#